data_AF-A0A970FD70-F1
#
_entry.id   AF-A0A970FD70-F1
#
_cell.length_a   1.000
_cell.length_b   1.000
_cell.length_c   1.000
_cell.angle_alpha   90.00
_cell.angle_beta   90.00
_cell.angle_gamma   90.00
#
_symmetry.space_group_name_H-M   'P 1'
#
loop_
_entity.id
_entity.type
_entity.pdbx_description
1 polymer ?
#
loop_
_entity_poly.entity_id
_entity_poly.type
_entity_poly.pdbx_seq_one_letter_code
_entity_poly.pdbx_strand_id
1 'polypeptide(L)'
;MSVDLLSEFSANIQAQQLLKPSDRVLVAVSSGPDSMALLHLLHRMASVELGIFHLNHQLRPEADEEAEYVAALGRQLGLPVYVYQYDVNRYCKEQQLSVEAGAREVRYRLMQDCLEKHGYTKIALGHHKDDQAETVLLHLIRGTGLAGLGGMKPIRDCYIRPLLPFTRRQIISYCDAFQITYYHDQTNFSTEYGRNKLRLELIPLIEAEYNPKFSQHLVQLAEIARADDEELAAQTHQLMRKLTFEQYGVLMLRRSQFQELSPAFQRRVLQSCIAQARRSVQWVAFNQAERLRQLILEQSHFTFELPLLTVIGEPKNIVFGRPRFSNWDQQELPVPGEIRAGHYHIKTEVFLCNQDYVPSEVGEDFDLEQLRLPLILRRRQPGDRMQVFGQTGSKKVKDLLIDAKVPQYLRDQIPLICDQDHIIWLGGIRRSEKGRITSTSRKILRIIFEVVKDCHHDQPML
;
A
#
# COMPACT_ATOMS: atom_id res chain seq x y z
N MET A 1 11.51 37.55 22.81
CA MET A 1 10.81 37.09 21.58
C MET A 1 9.75 38.11 21.26
N SER A 2 9.54 38.44 19.98
CA SER A 2 8.39 39.26 19.57
C SER A 2 7.11 38.57 19.99
N VAL A 3 6.13 39.33 20.49
CA VAL A 3 4.81 38.77 20.82
C VAL A 3 3.96 38.61 19.57
N ASP A 4 4.25 39.36 18.50
CA ASP A 4 3.67 39.15 17.18
C ASP A 4 4.38 38.00 16.46
N LEU A 5 3.64 36.93 16.18
CA LEU A 5 4.11 35.72 15.50
C LEU A 5 4.03 35.81 13.98
N LEU A 6 3.45 36.88 13.40
CA LEU A 6 3.13 36.94 11.97
C LEU A 6 4.36 36.72 11.05
N SER A 7 5.52 37.30 11.41
CA SER A 7 6.75 37.16 10.61
C SER A 7 7.25 35.72 10.60
N GLU A 8 7.35 35.09 11.79
CA GLU A 8 7.78 33.69 11.93
C GLU A 8 6.78 32.74 11.27
N PHE A 9 5.48 33.04 11.39
CA PHE A 9 4.40 32.27 10.78
C PHE A 9 4.49 32.30 9.25
N SER A 10 4.65 33.49 8.67
CA SER A 10 4.79 33.67 7.22
C SER A 10 6.04 32.96 6.67
N ALA A 11 7.16 33.07 7.39
CA ALA A 11 8.39 32.34 7.05
C ALA A 11 8.19 30.82 7.08
N ASN A 12 7.47 30.29 8.07
CA ASN A 12 7.15 28.86 8.15
C ASN A 12 6.27 28.38 6.99
N ILE A 13 5.21 29.14 6.64
CA ILE A 13 4.34 28.84 5.50
C ILE A 13 5.17 28.72 4.21
N GLN A 14 6.11 29.64 3.99
CA GLN A 14 6.99 29.63 2.81
C GLN A 14 8.00 28.48 2.84
N ALA A 15 8.73 28.30 3.95
CA ALA A 15 9.77 27.29 4.08
C ALA A 15 9.24 25.86 3.91
N GLN A 16 8.04 25.59 4.41
CA GLN A 16 7.39 24.28 4.32
C GLN A 16 6.45 24.18 3.10
N GLN A 17 6.36 25.22 2.27
CA GLN A 17 5.48 25.30 1.11
C GLN A 17 4.02 24.90 1.44
N LEU A 18 3.51 25.36 2.59
CA LEU A 18 2.21 24.95 3.11
C LEU A 18 1.04 25.44 2.25
N LEU A 19 1.21 26.57 1.56
CA LEU A 19 0.19 27.23 0.76
C LEU A 19 0.77 27.70 -0.57
N LYS A 20 -0.04 27.58 -1.62
CA LYS A 20 0.17 28.20 -2.94
C LYS A 20 -0.83 29.35 -3.14
N PRO A 21 -0.53 30.35 -4.00
CA PRO A 21 -1.46 31.45 -4.25
C PRO A 21 -2.84 31.03 -4.78
N SER A 22 -2.92 29.87 -5.44
CA SER A 22 -4.18 29.31 -5.94
C SER A 22 -4.99 28.54 -4.88
N ASP A 23 -4.47 28.37 -3.67
CA ASP A 23 -5.15 27.61 -2.63
C ASP A 23 -6.30 28.40 -2.00
N ARG A 24 -7.37 27.66 -1.68
CA ARG A 24 -8.50 28.13 -0.86
C ARG A 24 -8.49 27.30 0.42
N VAL A 25 -8.43 27.94 1.57
CA VAL A 25 -8.15 27.27 2.85
C VAL A 25 -9.37 27.28 3.75
N LEU A 26 -9.80 26.09 4.17
CA LEU A 26 -10.80 25.90 5.20
C LEU A 26 -10.09 25.78 6.57
N VAL A 27 -10.28 26.74 7.47
CA VAL A 27 -9.67 26.75 8.80
C VAL A 27 -10.59 26.02 9.78
N ALA A 28 -10.10 24.96 10.41
CA ALA A 28 -10.85 24.23 11.44
C ALA A 28 -10.77 24.97 12.78
N VAL A 29 -11.87 25.63 13.16
CA VAL A 29 -11.98 26.45 14.37
C VAL A 29 -12.77 25.70 15.43
N SER A 30 -12.11 25.40 16.54
CA SER A 30 -12.68 24.68 17.68
C SER A 30 -12.91 25.58 18.89
N SER A 31 -13.05 26.89 18.68
CA SER A 31 -13.19 27.97 19.69
C SER A 31 -12.01 28.15 20.66
N GLY A 32 -11.09 27.18 20.74
CA GLY A 32 -9.88 27.22 21.57
C GLY A 32 -8.76 28.11 21.03
N PRO A 33 -7.77 28.46 21.88
CA PRO A 33 -6.75 29.46 21.59
C PRO A 33 -5.94 29.14 20.33
N ASP A 34 -5.60 27.87 20.12
CA ASP A 34 -4.75 27.43 19.01
C ASP A 34 -5.45 27.66 17.65
N SER A 35 -6.73 27.32 17.57
CA SER A 35 -7.52 27.50 16.36
C SER A 35 -7.88 28.96 16.06
N MET A 36 -8.08 29.75 17.13
CA MET A 36 -8.37 31.18 17.04
C MET A 36 -7.13 31.97 16.61
N ALA A 37 -5.96 31.67 17.17
CA ALA A 37 -4.69 32.25 16.74
C ALA A 37 -4.37 31.88 15.28
N LEU A 38 -4.60 30.62 14.89
CA LEU A 38 -4.40 30.17 13.51
C LEU A 38 -5.26 30.98 12.52
N LEU A 39 -6.56 31.13 12.81
CA LEU A 39 -7.47 31.91 11.98
C LEU A 39 -6.99 33.36 11.86
N HIS A 40 -6.66 33.99 12.98
CA HIS A 40 -6.21 35.38 13.01
C HIS A 40 -4.90 35.59 12.24
N LEU A 41 -3.92 34.70 12.39
CA LEU A 41 -2.64 34.74 11.67
C LEU A 41 -2.83 34.56 10.16
N LEU A 42 -3.65 33.59 9.73
CA LEU A 42 -3.96 33.37 8.32
C LEU A 42 -4.70 34.56 7.71
N HIS A 43 -5.67 35.13 8.43
CA HIS A 43 -6.41 36.30 7.99
C HIS A 43 -5.51 37.53 7.84
N ARG A 44 -4.62 37.79 8.83
CA ARG A 44 -3.64 38.89 8.78
C ARG A 44 -2.62 38.74 7.65
N MET A 45 -2.24 37.51 7.30
CA MET A 45 -1.34 37.25 6.18
C MET A 45 -2.00 37.56 4.82
N ALA A 46 -3.33 37.48 4.73
CA ALA A 46 -4.17 37.90 3.60
C ALA A 46 -3.70 37.38 2.22
N SER A 47 -3.12 36.18 2.17
CA SER A 47 -2.49 35.63 0.96
C SER A 47 -3.32 34.60 0.21
N VAL A 48 -4.41 34.11 0.81
CA VAL A 48 -5.29 33.06 0.29
C VAL A 48 -6.73 33.31 0.70
N GLU A 49 -7.69 32.76 -0.05
CA GLU A 49 -9.09 32.81 0.35
C GLU A 49 -9.33 31.87 1.54
N LEU A 50 -10.05 32.36 2.55
CA LEU A 50 -10.31 31.63 3.79
C LEU A 50 -11.80 31.32 3.95
N GLY A 51 -12.09 30.14 4.49
CA GLY A 51 -13.39 29.80 5.08
C GLY A 51 -13.19 29.23 6.47
N ILE A 52 -14.22 29.28 7.30
CA ILE A 52 -14.20 28.75 8.65
C ILE A 52 -15.07 27.50 8.71
N PHE A 53 -14.50 26.41 9.21
CA PHE A 53 -15.24 25.21 9.59
C PHE A 53 -15.33 25.12 11.11
N HIS A 54 -16.53 24.95 11.64
CA HIS A 54 -16.76 24.70 13.06
C HIS A 54 -17.68 23.49 13.24
N LEU A 55 -17.34 22.62 14.19
CA LEU A 55 -18.15 21.45 14.53
C LEU A 55 -18.58 21.55 15.99
N ASN A 56 -19.88 21.73 16.19
CA ASN A 56 -20.52 21.58 17.48
C ASN A 56 -20.86 20.09 17.69
N HIS A 57 -20.16 19.47 18.64
CA HIS A 57 -20.31 18.05 18.97
C HIS A 57 -21.55 17.74 19.84
N GLN A 58 -22.34 18.76 20.22
CA GLN A 58 -23.51 18.67 21.11
C GLN A 58 -23.22 17.97 22.45
N LEU A 59 -21.98 18.07 22.94
CA LEU A 59 -21.56 17.45 24.19
C LEU A 59 -21.83 18.32 25.41
N ARG A 60 -21.93 19.64 25.23
CA ARG A 60 -22.05 20.63 26.31
C ARG A 60 -22.96 21.79 25.86
N PRO A 61 -23.73 22.40 26.78
CA PRO A 61 -24.58 23.56 26.46
C PRO A 61 -23.79 24.79 26.01
N GLU A 62 -22.54 24.93 26.46
CA GLU A 62 -21.59 25.99 26.06
C GLU A 62 -21.25 25.94 24.55
N ALA A 63 -21.44 24.78 23.90
CA ALA A 63 -21.09 24.59 22.50
C ALA A 63 -21.96 25.41 21.53
N ASP A 64 -23.18 25.78 21.94
CA ASP A 64 -24.05 26.64 21.15
C ASP A 64 -23.57 28.10 21.18
N GLU A 65 -23.16 28.61 22.35
CA GLU A 65 -22.56 29.95 22.49
C GLU A 65 -21.25 30.06 21.72
N GLU A 66 -20.40 29.02 21.77
CA GLU A 66 -19.17 28.95 20.98
C GLU A 66 -19.44 29.01 19.48
N ALA A 67 -20.46 28.29 19.00
CA ALA A 67 -20.84 28.28 17.58
C ALA A 67 -21.37 29.64 17.12
N GLU A 68 -22.21 30.30 17.93
CA GLU A 68 -22.70 31.65 17.67
C GLU A 68 -21.56 32.67 17.61
N TYR A 69 -20.60 32.57 18.53
CA TYR A 69 -19.41 33.42 18.54
C TYR A 69 -18.57 33.24 17.28
N VAL A 70 -18.29 32.00 16.86
CA VAL A 70 -17.52 31.73 15.63
C VAL A 70 -18.24 32.26 14.39
N ALA A 71 -19.58 32.14 14.34
CA ALA A 71 -20.39 32.71 13.26
C ALA A 71 -20.36 34.26 13.25
N ALA A 72 -20.39 34.90 14.42
CA ALA A 72 -20.24 36.34 14.55
C ALA A 72 -18.84 36.81 14.12
N LEU A 73 -17.79 36.10 14.53
CA LEU A 73 -16.41 36.39 14.16
C LEU A 73 -16.20 36.29 12.64
N GLY A 74 -16.69 35.24 12.00
CA GLY A 74 -16.57 35.12 10.55
C GLY A 74 -17.29 36.25 9.80
N ARG A 75 -18.46 36.70 10.28
CA ARG A 75 -19.13 37.89 9.74
C ARG A 75 -18.28 39.16 9.91
N GLN A 76 -17.65 39.35 11.06
CA GLN A 76 -16.76 40.48 11.32
C GLN A 76 -15.53 40.48 10.42
N LEU A 77 -14.95 39.30 10.15
CA LEU A 77 -13.78 39.14 9.29
C LEU A 77 -14.12 39.05 7.79
N GLY A 78 -15.41 39.06 7.42
CA GLY A 78 -15.86 38.91 6.02
C GLY A 78 -15.61 37.52 5.44
N LEU A 79 -15.58 36.48 6.27
CA LEU A 79 -15.27 35.09 5.89
C LEU A 79 -16.51 34.19 5.90
N PRO A 80 -16.69 33.28 4.92
CA PRO A 80 -17.69 32.23 4.98
C PRO A 80 -17.51 31.33 6.21
N VAL A 81 -18.60 31.03 6.91
CA VAL A 81 -18.61 30.13 8.09
C VAL A 81 -19.54 28.96 7.85
N TYR A 82 -19.03 27.76 8.06
CA TYR A 82 -19.78 26.50 7.97
C TYR A 82 -19.80 25.85 9.35
N VAL A 83 -20.94 25.97 10.02
CA VAL A 83 -21.21 25.33 11.31
C VAL A 83 -21.94 24.03 11.08
N TYR A 84 -21.36 22.94 11.55
CA TYR A 84 -21.97 21.61 11.56
C TYR A 84 -22.35 21.23 12.98
N GLN A 85 -23.49 20.57 13.12
CA GLN A 85 -23.93 19.96 14.37
C GLN A 85 -24.03 18.44 14.16
N TYR A 86 -23.45 17.67 15.07
CA TYR A 86 -23.47 16.21 14.94
C TYR A 86 -23.43 15.51 16.30
N ASP A 87 -24.38 14.61 16.55
CA ASP A 87 -24.43 13.78 17.74
C ASP A 87 -23.38 12.66 17.67
N VAL A 88 -22.21 12.95 18.25
CA VAL A 88 -21.09 12.01 18.31
C VAL A 88 -21.42 10.80 19.20
N ASN A 89 -22.19 10.99 20.27
CA ASN A 89 -22.50 9.91 21.22
C ASN A 89 -23.32 8.81 20.55
N ARG A 90 -24.32 9.21 19.76
CA ARG A 90 -25.11 8.27 18.96
C ARG A 90 -24.23 7.51 17.97
N TYR A 91 -23.37 8.21 17.23
CA TYR A 91 -22.47 7.58 16.26
C TYR A 91 -21.50 6.58 16.90
N CYS A 92 -20.91 6.94 18.04
CA CYS A 92 -19.99 6.06 18.76
C CYS A 92 -20.67 4.78 19.25
N LYS A 93 -21.94 4.86 19.71
CA LYS A 93 -22.73 3.69 20.09
C LYS A 93 -23.03 2.78 18.90
N GLU A 94 -23.38 3.35 17.76
CA GLU A 94 -23.70 2.60 16.54
C GLU A 94 -22.44 1.91 15.95
N GLN A 95 -21.28 2.56 16.01
CA GLN A 95 -20.01 2.06 15.44
C GLN A 95 -19.12 1.33 16.46
N GLN A 96 -19.55 1.21 17.72
CA GLN A 96 -18.76 0.63 18.83
C GLN A 96 -17.37 1.27 19.00
N LEU A 97 -17.29 2.59 18.80
CA LEU A 97 -16.05 3.36 18.95
C LEU A 97 -16.01 4.09 20.30
N SER A 98 -14.81 4.42 20.78
CA SER A 98 -14.67 5.38 21.87
C SER A 98 -15.12 6.77 21.41
N VAL A 99 -15.61 7.59 22.35
CA VAL A 99 -16.09 8.95 22.05
C VAL A 99 -15.00 9.79 21.36
N GLU A 100 -13.75 9.68 21.80
CA GLU A 100 -12.62 10.39 21.19
C GLU A 100 -12.35 9.95 19.74
N ALA A 101 -12.35 8.64 19.49
CA ALA A 101 -12.12 8.08 18.16
C ALA A 101 -13.26 8.47 17.19
N GLY A 102 -14.51 8.31 17.62
CA GLY A 102 -15.67 8.68 16.81
C GLY A 102 -15.80 10.19 16.59
N ALA A 103 -15.53 11.02 17.60
CA ALA A 103 -15.49 12.48 17.44
C ALA A 103 -14.46 12.90 16.39
N ARG A 104 -13.27 12.29 16.43
CA ARG A 104 -12.21 12.54 15.47
C ARG A 104 -12.62 12.09 14.07
N GLU A 105 -13.19 10.90 13.92
CA GLU A 105 -13.61 10.38 12.63
C GLU A 105 -14.68 11.25 11.97
N VAL A 106 -15.74 11.59 12.72
CA VAL A 106 -16.81 12.50 12.28
C VAL A 106 -16.25 13.85 11.86
N ARG A 107 -15.34 14.42 12.67
CA ARG A 107 -14.72 15.71 12.38
C ARG A 107 -13.97 15.68 11.04
N TYR A 108 -13.14 14.67 10.81
CA TYR A 108 -12.37 14.57 9.56
C TYR A 108 -13.28 14.35 8.35
N ARG A 109 -14.31 13.51 8.47
CA ARG A 109 -15.29 13.30 7.40
C ARG A 109 -16.02 14.60 7.04
N LEU A 110 -16.59 15.30 8.02
CA LEU A 110 -17.33 16.54 7.77
C LEU A 110 -16.45 17.67 7.23
N MET A 111 -15.18 17.75 7.66
CA MET A 111 -14.24 18.70 7.07
C MET A 111 -13.96 18.40 5.59
N GLN A 112 -13.85 17.12 5.20
CA GLN A 112 -13.67 16.72 3.80
C GLN A 112 -14.92 17.03 2.97
N ASP A 113 -16.10 16.67 3.47
CA ASP A 113 -17.37 16.98 2.81
C ASP A 113 -17.53 18.49 2.59
N CYS A 114 -17.17 19.30 3.58
CA CYS A 114 -17.20 20.76 3.48
C CYS A 114 -16.18 21.30 2.48
N LEU A 115 -14.97 20.72 2.46
CA LEU A 115 -13.92 21.08 1.52
C LEU A 115 -14.38 20.84 0.08
N GLU A 116 -14.93 19.66 -0.21
CA GLU A 116 -15.40 19.28 -1.54
C GLU A 116 -16.61 20.12 -1.97
N LYS A 117 -17.62 20.25 -1.11
CA LYS A 117 -18.86 20.97 -1.41
C LYS A 117 -18.65 22.44 -1.75
N HIS A 118 -17.68 23.09 -1.10
CA HIS A 118 -17.45 24.53 -1.23
C HIS A 118 -16.18 24.88 -2.04
N GLY A 119 -15.50 23.85 -2.58
CA GLY A 119 -14.35 24.01 -3.47
C GLY A 119 -13.11 24.58 -2.77
N TYR A 120 -12.86 24.19 -1.52
CA TYR A 120 -11.59 24.46 -0.85
C TYR A 120 -10.53 23.46 -1.31
N THR A 121 -9.25 23.82 -1.21
CA THR A 121 -8.14 22.94 -1.61
C THR A 121 -7.35 22.44 -0.40
N LYS A 122 -7.42 23.14 0.73
CA LYS A 122 -6.68 22.81 1.97
C LYS A 122 -7.55 22.96 3.21
N ILE A 123 -7.20 22.18 4.25
CA ILE A 123 -7.75 22.29 5.61
C ILE A 123 -6.62 22.65 6.57
N ALA A 124 -6.72 23.80 7.25
CA ALA A 124 -5.75 24.21 8.25
C ALA A 124 -6.18 23.77 9.66
N LEU A 125 -5.29 23.07 10.36
CA LEU A 125 -5.51 22.57 11.72
C LEU A 125 -4.57 23.26 12.72
N GLY A 126 -5.10 23.63 13.89
CA GLY A 126 -4.37 24.32 14.97
C GLY A 126 -3.41 23.45 15.78
N HIS A 127 -2.81 22.41 15.20
CA HIS A 127 -1.82 21.59 15.91
C HIS A 127 -0.51 22.35 16.08
N HIS A 128 0.07 22.28 17.28
CA HIS A 128 1.26 23.03 17.68
C HIS A 128 2.43 22.14 18.12
N LYS A 129 3.54 22.75 18.54
CA LYS A 129 4.80 22.05 18.87
C LYS A 129 4.65 21.06 20.02
N ASP A 130 3.90 21.42 21.05
CA ASP A 130 3.66 20.55 22.20
C ASP A 130 2.79 19.34 21.80
N ASP A 131 1.80 19.50 20.90
CA ASP A 131 1.04 18.38 20.34
C ASP A 131 1.96 17.38 19.62
N GLN A 132 3.01 17.88 18.97
CA GLN A 132 4.01 17.05 18.31
C GLN A 132 4.79 16.21 19.33
N ALA A 133 5.25 16.82 20.42
CA ALA A 133 5.94 16.10 21.49
C ALA A 133 5.05 15.01 22.11
N GLU A 134 3.79 15.33 22.41
CA GLU A 134 2.81 14.36 22.90
C GLU A 134 2.61 13.19 21.93
N THR A 135 2.48 13.49 20.63
CA THR A 135 2.27 12.48 19.58
C THR A 135 3.47 11.53 19.49
N VAL A 136 4.69 12.08 19.50
CA VAL A 136 5.93 11.29 19.42
C VAL A 136 6.08 10.40 20.65
N LEU A 137 5.83 10.93 21.85
CA LEU A 137 5.88 10.16 23.10
C LEU A 137 4.82 9.05 23.11
N LEU A 138 3.61 9.33 22.65
CA LEU A 138 2.54 8.34 22.56
C LEU A 138 2.90 7.21 21.59
N HIS A 139 3.52 7.52 20.44
CA HIS A 139 4.01 6.51 19.51
C HIS A 139 5.17 5.69 20.09
N LEU A 140 6.09 6.33 20.83
CA LEU A 140 7.16 5.64 21.55
C LEU A 140 6.61 4.61 22.54
N ILE A 141 5.65 5.02 23.39
CA ILE A 141 5.03 4.13 24.39
C ILE A 141 4.29 2.96 23.73
N ARG A 142 3.62 3.19 22.60
CA ARG A 142 2.89 2.14 21.86
C ARG A 142 3.81 1.21 21.04
N GLY A 143 5.07 1.58 20.86
CA GLY A 143 5.99 0.95 19.93
C GLY A 143 5.79 1.45 18.50
N THR A 144 6.86 1.98 17.91
CA THR A 144 6.84 2.53 16.55
C THR A 144 8.19 2.36 15.85
N GLY A 145 8.18 2.40 14.52
CA GLY A 145 9.37 2.66 13.71
C GLY A 145 9.56 4.15 13.41
N LEU A 146 10.49 4.47 12.52
CA LEU A 146 10.82 5.85 12.11
C LEU A 146 9.60 6.65 11.64
N ALA A 147 8.72 6.03 10.86
CA ALA A 147 7.51 6.69 10.35
C ALA A 147 6.61 7.28 11.46
N GLY A 148 6.43 6.57 12.58
CA GLY A 148 5.66 7.11 13.71
C GLY A 148 6.49 7.99 14.65
N LEU A 149 7.81 7.80 14.73
CA LEU A 149 8.69 8.75 15.41
C LEU A 149 8.68 10.12 14.73
N GLY A 150 8.46 10.18 13.41
CA GLY A 150 8.30 11.42 12.66
C GLY A 150 7.10 12.29 13.08
N GLY A 151 6.23 11.78 13.95
CA GLY A 151 5.08 12.49 14.50
C GLY A 151 4.11 12.98 13.42
N MET A 152 3.51 14.14 13.64
CA MET A 152 2.70 14.81 12.63
C MET A 152 3.57 15.46 11.56
N LYS A 153 3.14 15.34 10.30
CA LYS A 153 3.73 16.07 9.16
C LYS A 153 3.12 17.47 9.03
N PRO A 154 3.88 18.49 8.58
CA PRO A 154 3.34 19.82 8.30
C PRO A 154 2.24 19.78 7.24
N ILE A 155 2.40 18.93 6.21
CA ILE A 155 1.42 18.65 5.16
C ILE A 155 1.09 17.16 5.17
N ARG A 156 -0.20 16.83 5.11
CA ARG A 156 -0.70 15.48 4.83
C ARG A 156 -1.94 15.60 3.95
N ASP A 157 -1.83 15.22 2.69
CA ASP A 157 -2.89 15.36 1.68
C ASP A 157 -3.38 16.83 1.58
N CYS A 158 -4.67 17.08 1.87
CA CYS A 158 -5.23 18.44 1.94
C CYS A 158 -5.02 19.12 3.31
N TYR A 159 -4.55 18.41 4.34
CA TYR A 159 -4.40 18.95 5.69
C TYR A 159 -3.04 19.63 5.88
N ILE A 160 -3.06 20.86 6.41
CA ILE A 160 -1.87 21.63 6.77
C ILE A 160 -1.88 21.96 8.27
N ARG A 161 -0.69 22.05 8.88
CA ARG A 161 -0.50 22.38 10.31
C ARG A 161 0.44 23.57 10.47
N PRO A 162 -0.02 24.81 10.19
CA PRO A 162 0.86 25.98 10.19
C PRO A 162 1.46 26.33 11.55
N LEU A 163 0.79 25.94 12.65
CA LEU A 163 1.24 26.22 14.01
C LEU A 163 2.23 25.18 14.58
N LEU A 164 2.58 24.13 13.83
CA LEU A 164 3.42 23.03 14.31
C LEU A 164 4.78 23.45 14.92
N PRO A 165 5.47 24.52 14.47
CA PRO A 165 6.73 24.95 15.11
C PRO A 165 6.54 25.85 16.34
N PHE A 166 5.32 26.32 16.63
CA PHE A 166 5.04 27.25 17.71
C PHE A 166 4.66 26.51 18.98
N THR A 167 5.15 26.97 20.12
CA THR A 167 4.75 26.43 21.43
C THR A 167 3.37 26.95 21.83
N ARG A 168 2.67 26.18 22.65
CA ARG A 168 1.40 26.63 23.27
C ARG A 168 1.57 27.96 24.01
N ARG A 169 2.70 28.15 24.69
CA ARG A 169 3.01 29.40 25.39
C ARG A 169 3.07 30.60 24.44
N GLN A 170 3.71 30.46 23.28
CA GLN A 170 3.76 31.53 22.27
C GLN A 170 2.36 31.85 21.73
N ILE A 171 1.55 30.81 21.49
CA ILE A 171 0.17 30.97 21.00
C ILE A 171 -0.69 31.74 22.02
N ILE A 172 -0.63 31.39 23.32
CA ILE A 172 -1.39 32.10 24.36
C ILE A 172 -0.93 33.55 24.46
N SER A 173 0.38 33.79 24.52
CA SER A 173 0.93 35.15 24.56
C SER A 173 0.55 35.99 23.34
N TYR A 174 0.43 35.37 22.16
CA TYR A 174 -0.10 36.01 20.96
C TYR A 174 -1.59 36.36 21.11
N CYS A 175 -2.43 35.42 21.57
CA CYS A 175 -3.84 35.69 21.81
C CYS A 175 -4.04 36.84 22.81
N ASP A 176 -3.28 36.86 23.90
CA ASP A 176 -3.37 37.90 24.94
C ASP A 176 -3.00 39.28 24.38
N ALA A 177 -1.91 39.36 23.60
CA ALA A 177 -1.44 40.64 23.05
C ALA A 177 -2.37 41.22 21.98
N PHE A 178 -3.04 40.38 21.21
CA PHE A 178 -4.02 40.80 20.21
C PHE A 178 -5.47 40.78 20.73
N GLN A 179 -5.65 40.53 22.04
CA GLN A 179 -6.96 40.46 22.71
C GLN A 179 -7.95 39.51 22.01
N ILE A 180 -7.44 38.37 21.52
CA ILE A 180 -8.23 37.36 20.83
C ILE A 180 -9.05 36.60 21.87
N THR A 181 -10.38 36.69 21.81
CA THR A 181 -11.26 35.89 22.66
C THR A 181 -11.27 34.43 22.20
N TYR A 182 -11.05 33.52 23.14
CA TYR A 182 -11.10 32.08 22.94
C TYR A 182 -11.70 31.39 24.17
N TYR A 183 -12.19 30.17 23.98
CA TYR A 183 -12.82 29.37 25.03
C TYR A 183 -11.89 28.25 25.52
N HIS A 184 -12.07 27.85 26.77
CA HIS A 184 -11.33 26.73 27.36
C HIS A 184 -12.25 25.52 27.50
N ASP A 185 -11.91 24.44 26.79
CA ASP A 185 -12.58 23.17 27.02
C ASP A 185 -12.15 22.56 28.37
N GLN A 186 -13.10 22.40 29.29
CA GLN A 186 -12.86 21.83 30.61
C GLN A 186 -12.40 20.37 30.56
N THR A 187 -12.76 19.61 29.51
CA THR A 187 -12.32 18.22 29.38
C THR A 187 -10.81 18.09 29.15
N ASN A 188 -10.14 19.17 28.72
CA ASN A 188 -8.68 19.20 28.57
C ASN A 188 -7.91 19.14 29.89
N PHE A 189 -8.61 19.30 31.02
CA PHE A 189 -8.03 19.19 32.37
C PHE A 189 -8.28 17.81 33.01
N SER A 190 -9.01 16.91 32.34
CA SER A 190 -9.25 15.55 32.83
C SER A 190 -8.11 14.61 32.43
N THR A 191 -7.59 13.83 33.38
CA THR A 191 -6.55 12.82 33.16
C THR A 191 -7.09 11.45 32.72
N GLU A 192 -8.41 11.31 32.54
CA GLU A 192 -9.05 10.07 32.08
C GLU A 192 -8.58 9.66 30.68
N TYR A 193 -8.23 10.64 29.84
CA TYR A 193 -7.75 10.39 28.49
C TYR A 193 -6.22 10.24 28.46
N GLY A 194 -5.73 9.19 27.79
CA GLY A 194 -4.31 8.86 27.76
C GLY A 194 -3.42 10.01 27.28
N ARG A 195 -3.91 10.83 26.33
CA ARG A 195 -3.18 11.99 25.84
C ARG A 195 -3.11 13.14 26.87
N ASN A 196 -4.20 13.41 27.57
CA ASN A 196 -4.22 14.42 28.63
C ASN A 196 -3.32 14.02 29.80
N LYS A 197 -3.30 12.73 30.15
CA LYS A 197 -2.40 12.20 31.18
C LYS A 197 -0.93 12.44 30.83
N LEU A 198 -0.54 12.28 29.56
CA LEU A 198 0.83 12.60 29.13
C LEU A 198 1.14 14.09 29.32
N ARG A 199 0.22 14.97 28.91
CA ARG A 199 0.39 16.42 28.97
C ARG A 199 0.41 16.97 30.40
N LEU A 200 -0.46 16.46 31.28
CA LEU A 200 -0.68 17.00 32.61
C LEU A 200 0.24 16.39 33.68
N GLU A 201 0.66 15.14 33.50
CA GLU A 201 1.46 14.42 34.49
C GLU A 201 2.85 14.07 33.96
N LEU A 202 2.94 13.29 32.88
CA LEU A 202 4.21 12.64 32.51
C LEU A 202 5.24 13.61 31.92
N ILE A 203 4.85 14.46 30.96
CA ILE A 203 5.76 15.44 30.37
C ILE A 203 6.26 16.43 31.42
N PRO A 204 5.40 17.06 32.25
CA PRO A 204 5.85 17.95 33.33
C PRO A 204 6.77 17.27 34.33
N LEU A 205 6.48 16.02 34.73
CA LEU A 205 7.34 15.26 35.63
C LEU A 205 8.74 15.05 35.02
N ILE A 206 8.83 14.64 33.75
CA ILE A 206 10.11 14.44 33.08
C ILE A 206 10.87 15.76 32.96
N GLU A 207 10.18 16.85 32.63
CA GLU A 207 10.79 18.18 32.49
C GLU A 207 11.31 18.72 33.82
N ALA A 208 10.59 18.50 34.92
CA ALA A 208 10.98 18.95 36.25
C ALA A 208 12.13 18.12 36.84
N GLU A 209 12.04 16.79 36.77
CA GLU A 209 12.93 15.89 37.51
C GLU A 209 14.15 15.41 36.70
N TYR A 210 14.09 15.45 35.36
CA TYR A 210 15.13 14.86 34.52
C TYR A 210 15.71 15.84 33.50
N ASN A 211 14.87 16.50 32.69
CA ASN A 211 15.35 17.35 31.61
C ASN A 211 14.32 18.42 31.17
N PRO A 212 14.53 19.70 31.53
CA PRO A 212 13.64 20.81 31.14
C PRO A 212 13.46 21.01 29.63
N LYS A 213 14.30 20.40 28.78
CA LYS A 213 14.22 20.47 27.31
C LYS A 213 13.60 19.21 26.69
N PHE A 214 12.95 18.35 27.47
CA PHE A 214 12.41 17.07 26.99
C PHE A 214 11.47 17.22 25.79
N SER A 215 10.47 18.10 25.86
CA SER A 215 9.56 18.33 24.73
C SER A 215 10.27 18.84 23.47
N GLN A 216 11.31 19.68 23.64
CA GLN A 216 12.13 20.15 22.52
C GLN A 216 12.91 18.99 21.87
N HIS A 217 13.49 18.09 22.68
CA HIS A 217 14.23 16.94 22.16
C HIS A 217 13.31 15.95 21.44
N LEU A 218 12.07 15.74 21.89
CA LEU A 218 11.09 14.91 21.18
C LEU A 218 10.74 15.47 19.81
N VAL A 219 10.58 16.79 19.70
CA VAL A 219 10.30 17.45 18.43
C VAL A 219 11.50 17.35 17.48
N GLN A 220 12.72 17.55 18.00
CA GLN A 220 13.95 17.39 17.22
C GLN A 220 14.13 15.94 16.73
N LEU A 221 13.86 14.94 17.59
CA LEU A 221 13.87 13.54 17.20
C LEU A 221 12.89 13.26 16.07
N ALA A 222 11.68 13.84 16.13
CA ALA A 222 10.68 13.68 15.09
C ALA A 222 11.11 14.30 13.75
N GLU A 223 11.78 15.45 13.79
CA GLU A 223 12.31 16.08 12.59
C GLU A 223 13.37 15.22 11.90
N ILE A 224 14.35 14.71 12.66
CA ILE A 224 15.41 13.83 12.17
C ILE A 224 14.80 12.53 11.62
N ALA A 225 13.94 11.87 12.42
CA ALA A 225 13.33 10.61 12.03
C ALA A 225 12.46 10.74 10.77
N ARG A 226 11.78 11.87 10.59
CA ARG A 226 10.98 12.14 9.38
C ARG A 226 11.85 12.31 8.15
N ALA A 227 12.93 13.09 8.24
CA ALA A 227 13.86 13.28 7.13
C ALA A 227 14.48 11.95 6.68
N ASP A 228 14.94 11.15 7.65
CA ASP A 228 15.50 9.82 7.38
C ASP A 228 14.45 8.85 6.79
N ASP A 229 13.22 8.87 7.30
CA ASP A 229 12.15 8.01 6.79
C ASP A 229 11.76 8.36 5.35
N GLU A 230 11.72 9.65 5.01
CA GLU A 230 11.41 10.15 3.66
C GLU A 230 12.49 9.74 2.65
N GLU A 231 13.76 9.87 3.01
CA GLU A 231 14.89 9.43 2.17
C GLU A 231 14.84 7.91 1.95
N LEU A 232 14.66 7.13 3.02
CA LEU A 232 14.56 5.67 2.93
C LEU A 232 13.32 5.22 2.15
N ALA A 233 12.20 5.95 2.24
CA ALA A 233 11.00 5.70 1.46
C ALA A 233 11.24 5.96 -0.04
N ALA A 234 11.94 7.04 -0.39
CA ALA A 234 12.29 7.36 -1.77
C ALA A 234 13.17 6.27 -2.40
N GLN A 235 14.19 5.82 -1.67
CA GLN A 235 15.05 4.70 -2.11
C GLN A 235 14.28 3.38 -2.22
N THR A 236 13.39 3.09 -1.26
CA THR A 236 12.53 1.89 -1.31
C THR A 236 11.65 1.89 -2.55
N HIS A 237 11.06 3.03 -2.91
CA HIS A 237 10.24 3.15 -4.11
C HIS A 237 11.05 2.89 -5.40
N GLN A 238 12.31 3.33 -5.47
CA GLN A 238 13.21 2.99 -6.58
C GLN A 238 13.53 1.49 -6.62
N LEU A 239 13.79 0.87 -5.46
CA LEU A 239 14.04 -0.56 -5.35
C LEU A 239 12.82 -1.38 -5.79
N MET A 240 11.60 -1.00 -5.39
CA MET A 240 10.36 -1.68 -5.77
C MET A 240 10.24 -1.83 -7.30
N ARG A 241 10.54 -0.78 -8.06
CA ARG A 241 10.51 -0.82 -9.53
C ARG A 241 11.49 -1.83 -10.13
N LYS A 242 12.63 -2.08 -9.48
CA LYS A 242 13.67 -3.02 -9.95
C LYS A 242 13.40 -4.45 -9.49
N LEU A 243 12.92 -4.61 -8.27
CA LEU A 243 12.77 -5.91 -7.60
C LEU A 243 11.44 -6.59 -7.90
N THR A 244 10.42 -5.82 -8.24
CA THR A 244 9.07 -6.34 -8.45
C THR A 244 8.64 -6.31 -9.91
N PHE A 245 7.62 -7.10 -10.22
CA PHE A 245 6.92 -7.13 -11.50
C PHE A 245 5.55 -7.77 -11.28
N GLU A 246 4.61 -7.52 -12.18
CA GLU A 246 3.31 -8.20 -12.16
C GLU A 246 3.30 -9.35 -13.15
N GLN A 247 2.71 -10.48 -12.74
CA GLN A 247 2.50 -11.63 -13.60
C GLN A 247 1.30 -12.44 -13.09
N TYR A 248 0.45 -12.93 -13.99
CA TYR A 248 -0.77 -13.67 -13.65
C TYR A 248 -1.71 -12.91 -12.69
N GLY A 249 -1.77 -11.58 -12.83
CA GLY A 249 -2.61 -10.69 -12.03
C GLY A 249 -2.17 -10.53 -10.56
N VAL A 250 -0.93 -10.88 -10.23
CA VAL A 250 -0.37 -10.73 -8.88
C VAL A 250 1.02 -10.11 -8.90
N LEU A 251 1.39 -9.46 -7.79
CA LEU A 251 2.71 -8.89 -7.59
C LEU A 251 3.73 -10.01 -7.29
N MET A 252 4.85 -9.98 -8.01
CA MET A 252 5.99 -10.87 -7.79
C MET A 252 7.22 -10.07 -7.38
N LEU A 253 8.01 -10.64 -6.46
CA LEU A 253 9.27 -10.09 -5.97
C LEU A 253 10.41 -11.04 -6.31
N ARG A 254 11.47 -10.54 -6.97
CA ARG A 254 12.68 -11.31 -7.29
C ARG A 254 13.42 -11.69 -6.00
N ARG A 255 13.50 -12.99 -5.71
CA ARG A 255 14.01 -13.48 -4.43
C ARG A 255 15.49 -13.20 -4.25
N SER A 256 16.34 -13.53 -5.23
CA SER A 256 17.79 -13.36 -5.10
C SER A 256 18.17 -11.90 -4.82
N GLN A 257 17.59 -10.96 -5.58
CA GLN A 257 17.85 -9.54 -5.40
C GLN A 257 17.32 -9.00 -4.06
N PHE A 258 16.20 -9.53 -3.57
CA PHE A 258 15.71 -9.21 -2.23
C PHE A 258 16.68 -9.67 -1.13
N GLN A 259 17.28 -10.86 -1.28
CA GLN A 259 18.22 -11.41 -0.30
C GLN A 259 19.52 -10.60 -0.21
N GLU A 260 19.92 -9.93 -1.28
CA GLU A 260 21.08 -9.02 -1.33
C GLU A 260 20.86 -7.68 -0.59
N LEU A 261 19.61 -7.32 -0.28
CA LEU A 261 19.30 -6.09 0.43
C LEU A 261 19.72 -6.14 1.90
N SER A 262 20.02 -4.96 2.46
CA SER A 262 20.19 -4.82 3.90
C SER A 262 18.88 -5.15 4.65
N PRO A 263 18.93 -5.58 5.92
CA PRO A 263 17.72 -5.88 6.69
C PRO A 263 16.72 -4.72 6.76
N ALA A 264 17.20 -3.47 6.74
CA ALA A 264 16.35 -2.29 6.70
C ALA A 264 15.53 -2.21 5.40
N PHE A 265 16.16 -2.41 4.24
CA PHE A 265 15.47 -2.41 2.96
C PHE A 265 14.62 -3.66 2.75
N GLN A 266 15.05 -4.82 3.25
CA GLN A 266 14.21 -6.03 3.25
C GLN A 266 12.86 -5.75 3.95
N ARG A 267 12.87 -5.14 5.14
CA ARG A 267 11.64 -4.79 5.88
C ARG A 267 10.77 -3.81 5.10
N ARG A 268 11.36 -2.74 4.57
CA ARG A 268 10.61 -1.70 3.84
C ARG A 268 10.03 -2.20 2.51
N VAL A 269 10.79 -3.00 1.76
CA VAL A 269 10.32 -3.63 0.52
C VAL A 269 9.18 -4.61 0.83
N LEU A 270 9.28 -5.42 1.89
CA LEU A 270 8.18 -6.32 2.27
C LEU A 270 6.90 -5.56 2.65
N GLN A 271 7.01 -4.53 3.50
CA GLN A 271 5.85 -3.71 3.85
C GLN A 271 5.22 -3.07 2.61
N SER A 272 6.04 -2.58 1.67
CA SER A 272 5.58 -2.00 0.41
C SER A 272 4.89 -3.02 -0.49
N CYS A 273 5.45 -4.23 -0.63
CA CYS A 273 4.84 -5.32 -1.40
C CYS A 273 3.48 -5.72 -0.82
N ILE A 274 3.39 -5.82 0.52
CA ILE A 274 2.15 -6.19 1.21
C ILE A 274 1.10 -5.09 1.04
N ALA A 275 1.48 -3.82 1.23
CA ALA A 275 0.59 -2.68 1.07
C ALA A 275 0.03 -2.60 -0.36
N GLN A 276 0.90 -2.75 -1.36
CA GLN A 276 0.50 -2.77 -2.77
C GLN A 276 -0.44 -3.96 -3.08
N ALA A 277 -0.07 -5.18 -2.66
CA ALA A 277 -0.87 -6.37 -2.95
C ALA A 277 -2.25 -6.35 -2.26
N ARG A 278 -2.35 -5.78 -1.06
CA ARG A 278 -3.63 -5.58 -0.34
C ARG A 278 -4.44 -4.40 -0.84
N ARG A 279 -3.83 -3.47 -1.58
CA ARG A 279 -4.37 -2.13 -1.85
C ARG A 279 -4.77 -1.41 -0.56
N SER A 280 -3.91 -1.51 0.44
CA SER A 280 -4.16 -0.95 1.78
C SER A 280 -2.89 -0.34 2.34
N VAL A 281 -3.05 0.81 3.00
CA VAL A 281 -1.96 1.49 3.73
C VAL A 281 -1.72 0.91 5.12
N GLN A 282 -2.49 -0.12 5.53
CA GLN A 282 -2.31 -0.76 6.83
C GLN A 282 -1.03 -1.58 6.89
N TRP A 283 -0.17 -1.20 7.84
CA TRP A 283 1.10 -1.85 8.10
C TRP A 283 0.90 -3.22 8.73
N VAL A 284 1.79 -4.15 8.40
CA VAL A 284 1.87 -5.44 9.07
C VAL A 284 2.68 -5.30 10.36
N ALA A 285 2.24 -5.94 11.43
CA ALA A 285 2.93 -5.94 12.71
C ALA A 285 4.37 -6.45 12.57
N PHE A 286 5.30 -5.89 13.35
CA PHE A 286 6.74 -6.18 13.25
C PHE A 286 7.05 -7.69 13.24
N ASN A 287 6.47 -8.44 14.19
CA ASN A 287 6.71 -9.88 14.30
C ASN A 287 6.25 -10.67 13.07
N GLN A 288 5.14 -10.27 12.46
CA GLN A 288 4.64 -10.92 11.24
C GLN A 288 5.55 -10.61 10.05
N ALA A 289 6.01 -9.36 9.91
CA ALA A 289 6.93 -8.95 8.86
C ALA A 289 8.29 -9.65 8.99
N GLU A 290 8.85 -9.75 10.21
CA GLU A 290 10.12 -10.45 10.44
C GLU A 290 10.00 -11.96 10.21
N ARG A 291 8.88 -12.58 10.62
CA ARG A 291 8.65 -14.00 10.35
C ARG A 291 8.60 -14.28 8.84
N LEU A 292 7.90 -13.44 8.07
CA LEU A 292 7.88 -13.56 6.62
C LEU A 292 9.28 -13.34 6.02
N ARG A 293 10.03 -12.34 6.51
CA ARG A 293 11.41 -12.07 6.06
C ARG A 293 12.32 -13.27 6.29
N GLN A 294 12.27 -13.90 7.46
CA GLN A 294 13.04 -15.10 7.77
C GLN A 294 12.67 -16.28 6.85
N LEU A 295 11.38 -16.52 6.61
CA LEU A 295 10.95 -17.56 5.67
C LEU A 295 11.50 -17.34 4.25
N ILE A 296 11.54 -16.10 3.77
CA ILE A 296 12.13 -15.73 2.48
C ILE A 296 13.65 -15.96 2.45
N LEU A 297 14.33 -15.92 3.59
CA LEU A 297 15.78 -16.17 3.65
C LEU A 297 16.08 -17.66 3.75
N GLU A 298 15.31 -18.40 4.55
CA GLU A 298 15.65 -19.77 4.96
C GLU A 298 14.99 -20.86 4.11
N GLN A 299 13.77 -20.62 3.59
CA GLN A 299 12.97 -21.68 2.98
C GLN A 299 12.68 -21.44 1.49
N SER A 300 13.16 -22.34 0.63
CA SER A 300 12.95 -22.23 -0.82
C SER A 300 11.47 -22.23 -1.23
N HIS A 301 10.61 -22.91 -0.46
CA HIS A 301 9.17 -22.95 -0.67
C HIS A 301 8.43 -22.75 0.65
N PHE A 302 7.40 -21.91 0.66
CA PHE A 302 6.52 -21.75 1.82
C PHE A 302 5.18 -21.12 1.41
N THR A 303 4.20 -21.17 2.30
CA THR A 303 2.98 -20.37 2.20
C THR A 303 2.78 -19.66 3.54
N PHE A 304 2.49 -18.37 3.47
CA PHE A 304 2.33 -17.50 4.63
C PHE A 304 1.03 -16.73 4.51
N GLU A 305 0.13 -16.92 5.47
CA GLU A 305 -1.18 -16.28 5.47
C GLU A 305 -1.15 -14.97 6.26
N LEU A 306 -1.67 -13.93 5.62
CA LEU A 306 -1.87 -12.61 6.16
C LEU A 306 -3.35 -12.24 5.98
N PRO A 307 -3.93 -11.37 6.82
CA PRO A 307 -5.27 -10.85 6.58
C PRO A 307 -5.39 -10.33 5.13
N LEU A 308 -6.37 -10.86 4.39
CA LEU A 308 -6.67 -10.52 2.99
C LEU A 308 -5.53 -10.78 1.98
N LEU A 309 -4.48 -11.51 2.35
CA LEU A 309 -3.33 -11.75 1.47
C LEU A 309 -2.65 -13.09 1.79
N THR A 310 -2.46 -13.94 0.79
CA THR A 310 -1.57 -15.11 0.90
C THR A 310 -0.24 -14.77 0.23
N VAL A 311 0.89 -15.05 0.89
CA VAL A 311 2.23 -14.92 0.31
C VAL A 311 2.82 -16.31 0.08
N ILE A 312 3.25 -16.58 -1.15
CA ILE A 312 3.82 -17.88 -1.55
C ILE A 312 5.29 -17.68 -1.88
N GLY A 313 6.15 -18.41 -1.18
CA GLY A 313 7.57 -18.45 -1.49
C GLY A 313 7.87 -19.51 -2.55
N GLU A 314 8.57 -19.10 -3.61
CA GLU A 314 9.16 -20.01 -4.60
C GLU A 314 10.68 -19.74 -4.68
N PRO A 315 11.47 -20.63 -5.33
CA PRO A 315 12.92 -20.48 -5.39
C PRO A 315 13.40 -19.20 -6.09
N LYS A 316 12.67 -18.75 -7.12
CA LYS A 316 13.04 -17.56 -7.92
C LYS A 316 12.33 -16.30 -7.47
N ASN A 317 11.06 -16.42 -7.10
CA ASN A 317 10.19 -15.28 -6.82
C ASN A 317 9.37 -15.51 -5.56
N ILE A 318 9.00 -14.42 -4.89
CA ILE A 318 7.98 -14.41 -3.84
C ILE A 318 6.71 -13.83 -4.44
N VAL A 319 5.60 -14.54 -4.31
CA VAL A 319 4.31 -14.20 -4.92
C VAL A 319 3.38 -13.62 -3.85
N PHE A 320 2.89 -12.41 -4.06
CA PHE A 320 1.98 -11.73 -3.16
C PHE A 320 0.55 -11.83 -3.71
N GLY A 321 -0.16 -12.86 -3.30
CA GLY A 321 -1.50 -13.21 -3.76
C GLY A 321 -1.57 -14.60 -4.36
N ARG A 322 -2.75 -14.95 -4.87
CA ARG A 322 -2.98 -16.20 -5.61
C ARG A 322 -3.06 -15.88 -7.10
N PRO A 323 -2.10 -16.37 -7.92
CA PRO A 323 -2.14 -16.21 -9.37
C PRO A 323 -3.48 -16.60 -9.96
N ARG A 324 -3.98 -15.80 -10.91
CA ARG A 324 -5.21 -16.09 -11.63
C ARG A 324 -4.88 -16.60 -13.02
N PHE A 325 -5.57 -17.66 -13.44
CA PHE A 325 -5.39 -18.28 -14.75
C PHE A 325 -6.72 -18.34 -15.49
N SER A 326 -6.66 -18.09 -16.79
CA SER A 326 -7.79 -18.35 -17.69
C SER A 326 -8.12 -19.84 -17.65
N ASN A 327 -9.37 -20.17 -17.34
CA ASN A 327 -9.79 -21.56 -17.34
C ASN A 327 -9.80 -22.10 -18.77
N TRP A 328 -9.47 -23.37 -18.94
CA TRP A 328 -9.51 -24.05 -20.23
C TRP A 328 -9.80 -25.53 -20.01
N ASP A 329 -10.61 -26.08 -20.89
CA ASP A 329 -11.07 -27.46 -20.82
C ASP A 329 -10.32 -28.34 -21.81
N GLN A 330 -10.44 -29.65 -21.61
CA GLN A 330 -9.89 -30.63 -22.54
C GLN A 330 -10.47 -30.40 -23.95
N GLN A 331 -9.59 -30.35 -24.94
CA GLN A 331 -9.92 -30.06 -26.33
C GLN A 331 -9.14 -30.98 -27.26
N GLU A 332 -9.69 -31.22 -28.45
CA GLU A 332 -8.94 -31.84 -29.53
C GLU A 332 -7.91 -30.84 -30.07
N LEU A 333 -6.65 -31.26 -30.20
CA LEU A 333 -5.58 -30.47 -30.79
C LEU A 333 -5.68 -30.59 -32.32
N PRO A 334 -5.93 -29.49 -33.06
CA PRO A 334 -6.01 -29.53 -34.52
C PRO A 334 -4.68 -30.00 -35.11
N VAL A 335 -4.72 -30.81 -36.17
CA VAL A 335 -3.53 -31.28 -36.91
C VAL A 335 -3.81 -31.27 -38.42
N PRO A 336 -3.33 -30.26 -39.19
CA PRO A 336 -2.68 -29.02 -38.75
C PRO A 336 -3.67 -27.99 -38.19
N GLY A 337 -3.18 -26.98 -37.49
CA GLY A 337 -3.97 -25.84 -37.03
C GLY A 337 -3.41 -25.19 -35.78
N GLU A 338 -4.25 -24.47 -35.05
CA GLU A 338 -3.86 -23.78 -33.83
C GLU A 338 -4.97 -23.79 -32.79
N ILE A 339 -4.59 -23.74 -31.51
CA ILE A 339 -5.52 -23.72 -30.39
C ILE A 339 -4.95 -22.93 -29.21
N ARG A 340 -5.84 -22.41 -28.36
CA ARG A 340 -5.47 -21.76 -27.09
C ARG A 340 -5.92 -22.60 -25.90
N ALA A 341 -5.04 -22.72 -24.92
CA ALA A 341 -5.33 -23.36 -23.64
C ALA A 341 -4.78 -22.50 -22.50
N GLY A 342 -5.65 -21.75 -21.84
CA GLY A 342 -5.26 -20.78 -20.82
C GLY A 342 -4.41 -19.66 -21.44
N HIS A 343 -3.17 -19.52 -20.97
CA HIS A 343 -2.18 -18.56 -21.48
C HIS A 343 -1.21 -19.18 -22.49
N TYR A 344 -1.52 -20.37 -23.01
CA TYR A 344 -0.70 -21.06 -24.00
C TYR A 344 -1.36 -21.00 -25.39
N HIS A 345 -0.56 -20.70 -26.40
CA HIS A 345 -0.92 -20.85 -27.81
C HIS A 345 -0.11 -22.01 -28.38
N ILE A 346 -0.82 -23.00 -28.92
CA ILE A 346 -0.23 -24.19 -29.51
C ILE A 346 -0.53 -24.18 -31.00
N LYS A 347 0.52 -24.30 -31.81
CA LYS A 347 0.43 -24.40 -33.27
C LYS A 347 0.95 -25.75 -33.74
N THR A 348 0.25 -26.37 -34.68
CA THR A 348 0.65 -27.63 -35.30
C THR A 348 0.84 -27.47 -36.80
N GLU A 349 1.91 -28.05 -37.32
CA GLU A 349 2.24 -28.07 -38.73
C GLU A 349 2.52 -29.51 -39.16
N VAL A 350 2.10 -29.88 -40.37
CA VAL A 350 2.34 -31.22 -40.93
C VAL A 350 3.07 -31.07 -42.26
N PHE A 351 4.19 -31.78 -42.39
CA PHE A 351 4.97 -31.80 -43.63
C PHE A 351 5.57 -33.19 -43.88
N LEU A 352 6.01 -33.43 -45.12
CA LEU A 352 6.67 -34.68 -45.49
C LEU A 352 8.13 -34.66 -45.04
N CYS A 353 8.61 -35.77 -44.47
CA CYS A 353 10.01 -35.96 -44.14
C CYS A 353 10.81 -36.16 -45.43
N ASN A 354 11.73 -35.23 -45.72
CA ASN A 354 12.67 -35.33 -46.84
C ASN A 354 14.12 -35.50 -46.30
N GLN A 355 15.09 -35.66 -47.20
CA GLN A 355 16.50 -35.84 -46.82
C GLN A 355 17.09 -34.61 -46.11
N ASP A 356 16.49 -33.42 -46.29
CA ASP A 356 16.92 -32.15 -45.69
C ASP A 356 16.12 -31.76 -44.44
N TYR A 357 15.54 -32.73 -43.74
CA TYR A 357 14.77 -32.48 -42.53
C TYR A 357 15.63 -31.80 -41.45
N VAL A 358 15.19 -30.62 -41.00
CA VAL A 358 15.80 -29.87 -39.89
C VAL A 358 14.87 -29.90 -38.68
N PRO A 359 15.33 -30.43 -37.53
CA PRO A 359 14.59 -30.37 -36.28
C PRO A 359 14.21 -28.94 -35.89
N SER A 360 13.04 -28.77 -35.28
CA SER A 360 12.58 -27.46 -34.84
C SER A 360 13.47 -26.89 -33.73
N GLU A 361 13.76 -25.60 -33.80
CA GLU A 361 14.39 -24.85 -32.69
C GLU A 361 13.35 -24.30 -31.70
N VAL A 362 12.08 -24.22 -32.11
CA VAL A 362 10.99 -23.54 -31.37
C VAL A 362 9.86 -24.48 -30.94
N GLY A 363 9.92 -25.74 -31.34
CA GLY A 363 8.89 -26.74 -31.08
C GLY A 363 9.46 -28.15 -30.98
N GLU A 364 8.57 -29.12 -30.92
CA GLU A 364 8.91 -30.54 -30.91
C GLU A 364 8.32 -31.25 -32.11
N ASP A 365 9.13 -32.12 -32.72
CA ASP A 365 8.77 -32.83 -33.94
C ASP A 365 8.51 -34.31 -33.64
N PHE A 366 7.41 -34.82 -34.19
CA PHE A 366 6.91 -36.17 -33.99
C PHE A 366 6.65 -36.87 -35.32
N ASP A 367 6.97 -38.16 -35.40
CA ASP A 367 6.50 -39.03 -36.47
C ASP A 367 4.99 -39.23 -36.34
N LEU A 368 4.23 -38.56 -37.22
CA LEU A 368 2.77 -38.53 -37.17
C LEU A 368 2.16 -39.93 -37.38
N GLU A 369 2.83 -40.80 -38.14
CA GLU A 369 2.33 -42.15 -38.45
C GLU A 369 2.45 -43.10 -37.24
N GLN A 370 3.25 -42.74 -36.23
CA GLN A 370 3.36 -43.48 -34.97
C GLN A 370 2.35 -43.03 -33.90
N LEU A 371 1.54 -42.00 -34.18
CA LEU A 371 0.58 -41.42 -33.23
C LEU A 371 -0.85 -41.88 -33.54
N ARG A 372 -1.67 -41.99 -32.49
CA ARG A 372 -3.11 -42.28 -32.61
C ARG A 372 -3.93 -41.00 -32.49
N LEU A 373 -4.53 -40.57 -33.60
CA LEU A 373 -5.41 -39.40 -33.67
C LEU A 373 -6.83 -39.72 -33.17
N PRO A 374 -7.61 -38.74 -32.66
CA PRO A 374 -7.24 -37.34 -32.50
C PRO A 374 -6.23 -37.11 -31.38
N LEU A 375 -5.41 -36.07 -31.51
CA LEU A 375 -4.56 -35.63 -30.41
C LEU A 375 -5.41 -34.84 -29.42
N ILE A 376 -5.18 -35.06 -28.13
CA ILE A 376 -5.95 -34.44 -27.05
C ILE A 376 -5.04 -33.52 -26.25
N LEU A 377 -5.50 -32.28 -26.11
CA LEU A 377 -4.93 -31.29 -25.21
C LEU A 377 -5.70 -31.33 -23.89
N ARG A 378 -5.04 -31.66 -22.78
CA ARG A 378 -5.69 -31.74 -21.46
C ARG A 378 -4.77 -31.32 -20.33
N ARG A 379 -5.35 -31.06 -19.15
CA ARG A 379 -4.59 -30.87 -17.92
C ARG A 379 -4.03 -32.21 -17.41
N ARG A 380 -3.03 -32.10 -16.53
CA ARG A 380 -2.50 -33.28 -15.82
C ARG A 380 -3.56 -33.90 -14.92
N GLN A 381 -3.53 -35.21 -14.83
CA GLN A 381 -4.35 -36.03 -13.96
C GLN A 381 -3.47 -36.76 -12.93
N PRO A 382 -3.99 -37.07 -11.73
CA PRO A 382 -3.27 -37.88 -10.75
C PRO A 382 -2.87 -39.23 -11.36
N GLY A 383 -1.60 -39.60 -11.23
CA GLY A 383 -1.08 -40.86 -11.75
C GLY A 383 -0.50 -40.78 -13.16
N ASP A 384 -0.63 -39.66 -13.87
CA ASP A 384 -0.05 -39.48 -15.21
C ASP A 384 1.44 -39.84 -15.26
N ARG A 385 1.81 -40.63 -16.28
CA ARG A 385 3.19 -41.05 -16.55
C ARG A 385 3.51 -40.99 -18.03
N MET A 386 4.77 -40.76 -18.34
CA MET A 386 5.29 -40.79 -19.71
C MET A 386 6.69 -41.41 -19.74
N GLN A 387 7.03 -42.08 -20.85
CA GLN A 387 8.40 -42.49 -21.12
C GLN A 387 9.15 -41.30 -21.71
N VAL A 388 10.14 -40.78 -20.99
CA VAL A 388 10.90 -39.61 -21.42
C VAL A 388 11.80 -39.99 -22.59
N PHE A 389 11.85 -39.12 -23.60
CA PHE A 389 12.67 -39.34 -24.79
C PHE A 389 14.14 -39.61 -24.42
N GLY A 390 14.72 -40.67 -25.02
CA GLY A 390 16.10 -41.08 -24.80
C GLY A 390 16.38 -41.76 -23.45
N GLN A 391 15.36 -41.99 -22.60
CA GLN A 391 15.52 -42.67 -21.32
C GLN A 391 14.84 -44.04 -21.31
N THR A 392 15.44 -44.99 -20.59
CA THR A 392 14.84 -46.29 -20.31
C THR A 392 13.87 -46.15 -19.13
N GLY A 393 12.58 -46.41 -19.38
CA GLY A 393 11.54 -46.45 -18.34
C GLY A 393 10.58 -45.25 -18.33
N SER A 394 9.53 -45.38 -17.51
CA SER A 394 8.43 -44.42 -17.38
C SER A 394 8.61 -43.55 -16.14
N LYS A 395 8.32 -42.25 -16.21
CA LYS A 395 8.39 -41.30 -15.10
C LYS A 395 7.04 -40.61 -14.86
N LYS A 396 6.72 -40.28 -13.61
CA LYS A 396 5.48 -39.54 -13.29
C LYS A 396 5.60 -38.09 -13.78
N VAL A 397 4.53 -37.55 -14.34
CA VAL A 397 4.48 -36.14 -14.76
C VAL A 397 4.74 -35.19 -13.59
N LYS A 398 4.26 -35.54 -12.39
CA LYS A 398 4.55 -34.78 -11.16
C LYS A 398 6.06 -34.62 -10.92
N ASP A 399 6.83 -35.68 -11.10
CA ASP A 399 8.28 -35.68 -10.84
C ASP A 399 9.00 -34.87 -11.92
N LEU A 400 8.56 -34.96 -13.18
CA LEU A 400 9.08 -34.14 -14.28
C LEU A 400 8.89 -32.64 -14.04
N LEU A 401 7.73 -32.24 -13.53
CA LEU A 401 7.43 -30.85 -13.19
C LEU A 401 8.29 -30.34 -12.01
N ILE A 402 8.57 -31.20 -11.03
CA ILE A 402 9.46 -30.88 -9.91
C ILE A 402 10.89 -30.69 -10.41
N ASP A 403 11.39 -31.60 -11.24
CA ASP A 403 12.76 -31.53 -11.78
C ASP A 403 12.95 -30.31 -12.69
N ALA A 404 11.91 -29.97 -13.47
CA ALA A 404 11.88 -28.75 -14.27
C ALA A 404 11.70 -27.47 -13.43
N LYS A 405 11.59 -27.59 -12.10
CA LYS A 405 11.39 -26.49 -11.14
C LYS A 405 10.17 -25.62 -11.48
N VAL A 406 9.10 -26.27 -11.95
CA VAL A 406 7.84 -25.58 -12.24
C VAL A 406 7.17 -25.16 -10.92
N PRO A 407 6.82 -23.87 -10.75
CA PRO A 407 6.10 -23.37 -9.57
C PRO A 407 4.79 -24.11 -9.34
N GLN A 408 4.43 -24.34 -8.08
CA GLN A 408 3.29 -25.20 -7.74
C GLN A 408 1.98 -24.71 -8.37
N TYR A 409 1.76 -23.39 -8.36
CA TYR A 409 0.56 -22.75 -8.91
C TYR A 409 0.44 -22.87 -10.44
N LEU A 410 1.52 -23.18 -11.17
CA LEU A 410 1.50 -23.39 -12.63
C LEU A 410 1.28 -24.85 -13.02
N ARG A 411 1.58 -25.81 -12.14
CA ARG A 411 1.62 -27.24 -12.48
C ARG A 411 0.31 -27.78 -13.04
N ASP A 412 -0.81 -27.28 -12.56
CA ASP A 412 -2.15 -27.70 -13.02
C ASP A 412 -2.61 -26.99 -14.30
N GLN A 413 -1.91 -25.91 -14.67
CA GLN A 413 -2.27 -25.10 -15.83
C GLN A 413 -1.53 -25.51 -17.10
N ILE A 414 -0.38 -26.20 -16.98
CA ILE A 414 0.43 -26.65 -18.11
C ILE A 414 -0.34 -27.71 -18.93
N PRO A 415 -0.57 -27.45 -20.23
CA PRO A 415 -1.13 -28.43 -21.14
C PRO A 415 -0.25 -29.67 -21.34
N LEU A 416 -0.89 -30.83 -21.26
CA LEU A 416 -0.39 -32.10 -21.78
C LEU A 416 -0.99 -32.33 -23.16
N ILE A 417 -0.14 -32.76 -24.09
CA ILE A 417 -0.57 -33.25 -25.40
C ILE A 417 -0.46 -34.76 -25.36
N CYS A 418 -1.57 -35.41 -25.67
CA CYS A 418 -1.73 -36.85 -25.66
C CYS A 418 -2.15 -37.34 -27.04
N ASP A 419 -1.70 -38.53 -27.42
CA ASP A 419 -2.44 -39.34 -28.39
C ASP A 419 -3.56 -40.10 -27.64
N GLN A 420 -4.29 -41.00 -28.32
CA GLN A 420 -5.36 -41.75 -27.66
C GLN A 420 -4.92 -42.60 -26.46
N ASP A 421 -3.64 -42.97 -26.35
CA ASP A 421 -3.14 -43.94 -25.35
C ASP A 421 -2.04 -43.38 -24.43
N HIS A 422 -1.29 -42.37 -24.87
CA HIS A 422 -0.04 -41.93 -24.27
C HIS A 422 0.05 -40.40 -24.23
N ILE A 423 0.76 -39.90 -23.22
CA ILE A 423 1.24 -38.53 -23.20
C ILE A 423 2.45 -38.43 -24.14
N ILE A 424 2.34 -37.59 -25.16
CA ILE A 424 3.41 -37.38 -26.15
C ILE A 424 4.28 -36.18 -25.79
N TRP A 425 3.70 -35.17 -25.12
CA TRP A 425 4.44 -33.99 -24.70
C TRP A 425 3.88 -33.36 -23.42
N LEU A 426 4.74 -33.14 -22.42
CA LEU A 426 4.51 -32.15 -21.37
C LEU A 426 4.95 -30.79 -21.93
N GLY A 427 3.96 -29.97 -22.34
CA GLY A 427 4.14 -28.80 -23.20
C GLY A 427 5.29 -27.88 -22.75
N GLY A 428 6.23 -27.62 -23.66
CA GLY A 428 7.39 -26.75 -23.44
C GLY A 428 8.42 -27.28 -22.43
N ILE A 429 8.26 -28.49 -21.87
CA ILE A 429 9.12 -29.01 -20.80
C ILE A 429 9.84 -30.29 -21.21
N ARG A 430 9.10 -31.37 -21.53
CA ARG A 430 9.70 -32.68 -21.85
C ARG A 430 8.82 -33.47 -22.81
N ARG A 431 9.39 -33.89 -23.95
CA ARG A 431 8.77 -34.82 -24.90
C ARG A 431 8.87 -36.27 -24.43
N SER A 432 7.98 -37.13 -24.93
CA SER A 432 8.05 -38.57 -24.73
C SER A 432 8.83 -39.27 -25.85
N GLU A 433 9.13 -40.56 -25.65
CA GLU A 433 9.70 -41.44 -26.68
C GLU A 433 8.72 -41.73 -27.82
N LYS A 434 7.40 -41.50 -27.63
CA LYS A 434 6.39 -41.73 -28.67
C LYS A 434 6.52 -40.71 -29.80
N GLY A 435 6.25 -41.16 -31.02
CA GLY A 435 6.42 -40.35 -32.22
C GLY A 435 7.89 -40.03 -32.49
N ARG A 436 8.83 -40.94 -32.16
CA ARG A 436 10.25 -40.72 -32.45
C ARG A 436 10.49 -40.75 -33.95
N ILE A 437 11.17 -39.73 -34.45
CA ILE A 437 11.56 -39.64 -35.85
C ILE A 437 12.71 -40.63 -36.10
N THR A 438 12.57 -41.38 -37.19
CA THR A 438 13.53 -42.38 -37.66
C THR A 438 13.79 -42.16 -39.14
N SER A 439 14.76 -42.89 -39.71
CA SER A 439 15.03 -42.86 -41.15
C SER A 439 13.85 -43.32 -42.02
N THR A 440 12.85 -43.98 -41.45
CA THR A 440 11.66 -44.46 -42.15
C THR A 440 10.45 -43.53 -42.00
N SER A 441 10.53 -42.48 -41.18
CA SER A 441 9.42 -41.56 -40.94
C SER A 441 9.06 -40.79 -42.21
N ARG A 442 7.76 -40.69 -42.53
CA ARG A 442 7.28 -40.04 -43.77
C ARG A 442 6.52 -38.74 -43.53
N LYS A 443 5.70 -38.67 -42.48
CA LYS A 443 4.94 -37.46 -42.11
C LYS A 443 5.39 -36.98 -40.76
N ILE A 444 5.83 -35.72 -40.70
CA ILE A 444 6.27 -35.08 -39.47
C ILE A 444 5.19 -34.13 -39.00
N LEU A 445 4.81 -34.27 -37.73
CA LEU A 445 4.02 -33.31 -36.98
C LEU A 445 4.96 -32.45 -36.15
N ARG A 446 4.98 -31.15 -36.44
CA ARG A 446 5.65 -30.15 -35.62
C ARG A 446 4.63 -29.51 -34.69
N ILE A 447 4.92 -29.48 -33.39
CA ILE A 447 4.10 -28.78 -32.41
C ILE A 447 4.93 -27.66 -31.78
N ILE A 448 4.47 -26.42 -31.95
CA ILE A 448 5.08 -25.21 -31.40
C ILE A 448 4.25 -24.78 -30.19
N PHE A 449 4.92 -24.40 -29.11
CA PHE A 449 4.29 -24.14 -27.83
C PHE A 449 4.73 -22.80 -27.26
N GLU A 450 3.83 -21.81 -27.30
CA GLU A 450 4.13 -20.43 -26.95
C GLU A 450 3.35 -19.98 -25.71
N VAL A 451 4.04 -19.27 -24.81
CA VAL A 451 3.40 -18.58 -23.70
C VAL A 451 2.93 -17.22 -24.21
N VAL A 452 1.60 -17.05 -24.27
CA VAL A 452 0.99 -15.76 -24.56
C VAL A 452 1.20 -14.88 -23.34
N LYS A 453 1.94 -13.78 -23.50
CA LYS A 453 1.98 -12.73 -22.47
C LYS A 453 0.57 -12.15 -22.41
N ASP A 454 -0.09 -12.26 -21.26
CA ASP A 454 -1.33 -11.54 -21.01
C ASP A 454 -1.04 -10.04 -21.13
N CYS A 455 -1.31 -9.47 -22.30
CA CYS A 455 -1.33 -8.02 -22.51
C CYS A 455 -2.63 -7.47 -21.92
N HIS A 456 -2.73 -7.45 -20.59
CA HIS A 456 -3.75 -6.66 -19.91
C HIS A 456 -3.10 -5.52 -19.12
N HIS A 457 -3.01 -4.38 -19.84
CA HIS A 457 -3.11 -2.97 -19.39
C HIS A 457 -1.93 -2.43 -18.55
N ASP A 458 -1.16 -1.39 -18.91
CA ASP A 458 -1.38 -0.21 -19.75
C ASP A 458 -2.84 0.24 -19.87
N GLN A 459 -3.48 0.40 -18.71
CA GLN A 459 -4.47 1.44 -18.50
C GLN A 459 -3.95 2.29 -17.34
N PRO A 460 -3.91 3.62 -17.48
CA PRO A 460 -3.58 4.48 -16.36
C PRO A 460 -4.64 4.25 -15.29
N MET A 461 -4.21 3.78 -14.11
CA MET A 461 -5.07 3.82 -12.93
C MET A 461 -5.38 5.29 -12.65
N LEU A 462 -6.65 5.67 -12.84
CA LEU A 462 -7.26 6.86 -12.25
C LEU A 462 -7.34 6.72 -10.73
#